data_AF-A0A9J6GSH8-F1
#
_entry.id   AF-A0A9J6GSH8-F1
#
_cell.length_a   1.000
_cell.length_b   1.000
_cell.length_c   1.000
_cell.angle_alpha   90.00
_cell.angle_beta   90.00
_cell.angle_gamma   90.00
#
_symmetry.space_group_name_H-M   'P 1'
#
loop_
_entity.id
_entity.type
_entity.pdbx_description
1 polymer ?
#
loop_
_entity_poly.entity_id
_entity_poly.type
_entity_poly.pdbx_seq_one_letter_code
_entity_poly.pdbx_strand_id
1 'polypeptide(L)'
;MQPALHLIPSSQARSQASVNRKEVTPARPKPYYQVVDGVPRCPLATPYLLREGLDYVPQKGELFQVSMNRLRTVLGVLIETTGGMAVGEVFLPGIALRVKELSVYRFEDGTFDDFLEAFLDGDLGYGDYFKHVVVGYSLKNEPNMFFVTYEELKKDTRGTVLTLARFIAERYGDMLENDRKDGQKLVDLIIERSAPDSMRDILVLNFAGHENTEVDQSLKKLNVSSKVAHGGDSKCHSFVRKAEVGGWKEYFSPNQLRRMEATIAKKTHGSDVMTLWPDIRHEALRICGGLE
;
A
#
# COMPACT_ATOMS: atom_id res chain seq x y z
N MET A 1 29.57 -29.34 -77.53
CA MET A 1 29.56 -27.88 -77.72
C MET A 1 28.23 -27.37 -77.16
N GLN A 2 28.29 -26.33 -76.32
CA GLN A 2 27.24 -25.87 -75.40
C GLN A 2 25.95 -25.40 -76.10
N PRO A 3 24.76 -25.54 -75.47
CA PRO A 3 23.60 -24.73 -75.81
C PRO A 3 23.67 -23.37 -75.09
N ALA A 4 23.37 -22.33 -75.86
CA ALA A 4 23.46 -20.91 -75.49
C ALA A 4 22.47 -20.53 -74.38
N LEU A 5 22.95 -19.75 -73.41
CA LEU A 5 22.15 -19.01 -72.44
C LEU A 5 21.32 -17.94 -73.16
N HIS A 6 19.99 -18.05 -73.11
CA HIS A 6 19.10 -16.92 -73.36
C HIS A 6 18.93 -16.09 -72.08
N LEU A 7 19.40 -14.85 -72.15
CA LEU A 7 19.14 -13.76 -71.21
C LEU A 7 17.64 -13.44 -71.20
N ILE A 8 17.00 -13.50 -70.03
CA ILE A 8 15.68 -12.90 -69.79
C ILE A 8 15.92 -11.56 -69.07
N PRO A 9 15.30 -10.44 -69.51
CA PRO A 9 15.50 -9.15 -68.88
C PRO A 9 14.81 -9.05 -67.53
N SER A 10 15.52 -8.42 -66.61
CA SER A 10 15.06 -7.94 -65.31
C SER A 10 13.84 -7.02 -65.41
N SER A 11 12.71 -7.42 -64.83
CA SER A 11 11.64 -6.50 -64.43
C SER A 11 11.32 -6.69 -62.95
N GLN A 12 11.77 -5.71 -62.17
CA GLN A 12 11.29 -5.25 -60.88
C GLN A 12 10.13 -6.05 -60.21
N ALA A 13 10.46 -6.72 -59.12
CA ALA A 13 9.53 -6.94 -58.01
C ALA A 13 10.32 -6.91 -56.69
N ARG A 14 10.83 -5.73 -56.30
CA ARG A 14 11.23 -5.48 -54.91
C ARG A 14 9.93 -5.26 -54.13
N SER A 15 9.41 -6.29 -53.49
CA SER A 15 8.43 -6.08 -52.42
C SER A 15 9.15 -5.33 -51.30
N GLN A 16 8.91 -4.03 -51.19
CA GLN A 16 9.15 -3.32 -49.95
C GLN A 16 8.16 -3.86 -48.93
N ALA A 17 8.57 -4.91 -48.19
CA ALA A 17 7.95 -5.21 -46.92
C ALA A 17 8.28 -4.03 -46.00
N SER A 18 7.36 -3.07 -45.93
CA SER A 18 7.36 -2.04 -44.91
C SER A 18 7.30 -2.75 -43.56
N VAL A 19 8.46 -2.88 -42.91
CA VAL A 19 8.54 -3.28 -41.51
C VAL A 19 7.73 -2.23 -40.75
N ASN A 20 6.51 -2.62 -40.37
CA ASN A 20 5.64 -1.83 -39.53
C ASN A 20 6.34 -1.74 -38.18
N ARG A 21 7.21 -0.73 -38.01
CA ARG A 21 7.70 -0.33 -36.68
C ARG A 21 6.44 0.06 -35.93
N LYS A 22 5.93 -0.85 -35.09
CA LYS A 22 5.00 -0.46 -34.03
C LYS A 22 5.64 0.74 -33.37
N GLU A 23 4.97 1.89 -33.42
CA GLU A 23 5.35 3.03 -32.60
C GLU A 23 5.42 2.50 -31.18
N VAL A 24 6.65 2.38 -30.66
CA VAL A 24 6.86 2.03 -29.26
C VAL A 24 6.48 3.30 -28.52
N THR A 25 5.22 3.38 -28.11
CA THR A 25 4.78 4.41 -27.16
C THR A 25 5.79 4.41 -26.02
N PRO A 26 6.41 5.55 -25.68
CA PRO A 26 7.39 5.59 -24.61
C PRO A 26 6.76 5.02 -23.35
N ALA A 27 7.51 4.15 -22.67
CA ALA A 27 7.04 3.52 -21.44
C ALA A 27 6.63 4.62 -20.45
N ARG A 28 5.43 4.48 -19.87
CA ARG A 28 4.95 5.41 -18.85
C ARG A 28 5.93 5.43 -17.68
N PRO A 29 6.22 6.61 -17.08
CA PRO A 29 7.03 6.64 -15.87
C PRO A 29 6.34 5.83 -14.78
N LYS A 30 7.12 5.17 -13.92
CA LYS A 30 6.60 4.42 -12.78
C LYS A 30 7.49 4.64 -11.55
N PRO A 31 6.94 4.54 -10.34
CA PRO A 31 7.75 4.59 -9.13
C PRO A 31 8.85 3.52 -9.16
N TYR A 32 10.08 3.96 -8.89
CA TYR A 32 11.21 3.09 -8.71
C TYR A 32 10.95 2.14 -7.52
N TYR A 33 11.33 0.89 -7.74
CA TYR A 33 11.43 -0.15 -6.73
C TYR A 33 12.75 -0.89 -6.98
N GLN A 34 13.27 -1.53 -5.94
CA GLN A 34 14.42 -2.42 -6.10
C GLN A 34 13.95 -3.86 -6.33
N VAL A 35 14.83 -4.70 -6.86
CA VAL A 35 14.57 -6.15 -6.98
C VAL A 35 15.47 -6.87 -6.00
N VAL A 36 14.87 -7.60 -5.06
CA VAL A 36 15.58 -8.45 -4.10
C VAL A 36 15.20 -9.89 -4.39
N ASP A 37 16.20 -10.70 -4.76
CA ASP A 37 16.04 -12.13 -5.06
C ASP A 37 14.94 -12.40 -6.11
N GLY A 38 14.89 -11.55 -7.14
CA GLY A 38 13.90 -11.65 -8.23
C GLY A 38 12.52 -11.06 -7.91
N VAL A 39 12.29 -10.60 -6.67
CA VAL A 39 11.01 -10.03 -6.25
C VAL A 39 11.10 -8.50 -6.19
N PRO A 40 10.18 -7.76 -6.85
CA PRO A 40 10.03 -6.31 -6.67
C PRO A 40 9.75 -5.95 -5.20
N ARG A 41 10.55 -5.05 -4.62
CA ARG A 41 10.45 -4.58 -3.24
C ARG A 41 10.56 -3.06 -3.16
N CYS A 42 9.95 -2.48 -2.13
CA CYS A 42 10.13 -1.08 -1.73
C CYS A 42 11.61 -0.67 -1.83
N PRO A 43 11.94 0.54 -2.35
CA PRO A 43 13.31 1.05 -2.34
C PRO A 43 13.98 1.09 -0.96
N LEU A 44 13.20 1.15 0.13
CA LEU A 44 13.69 1.16 1.51
C LEU A 44 13.82 -0.23 2.13
N ALA A 45 13.43 -1.29 1.42
CA ALA A 45 13.56 -2.64 1.93
C ALA A 45 15.05 -3.02 2.10
N THR A 46 15.40 -3.62 3.23
CA THR A 46 16.77 -4.09 3.50
C THR A 46 16.87 -5.56 3.07
N PRO A 47 17.65 -5.91 2.02
CA PRO A 47 17.69 -7.27 1.49
C PRO A 47 18.06 -8.35 2.50
N TYR A 48 18.99 -8.06 3.42
CA TYR A 48 19.43 -9.01 4.43
C TYR A 48 18.32 -9.33 5.44
N LEU A 49 17.62 -8.31 5.96
CA LEU A 49 16.47 -8.50 6.85
C LEU A 49 15.34 -9.28 6.19
N LEU A 50 15.11 -9.06 4.90
CA LEU A 50 14.13 -9.86 4.15
C LEU A 50 14.50 -11.34 4.12
N ARG A 51 15.80 -11.67 4.04
CA ARG A 51 16.28 -13.05 4.02
C ARG A 51 16.26 -13.66 5.42
N GLU A 52 16.71 -12.94 6.44
CA GLU A 52 16.59 -13.39 7.84
C GLU A 52 15.12 -13.64 8.22
N GLY A 53 14.20 -12.81 7.76
CA GLY A 53 12.77 -13.00 7.96
C GLY A 53 12.20 -14.27 7.33
N LEU A 54 12.88 -14.88 6.36
CA LEU A 54 12.47 -16.18 5.79
C LEU A 54 12.80 -17.35 6.72
N ASP A 55 13.82 -17.19 7.57
CA ASP A 55 14.23 -18.19 8.56
C ASP A 55 13.46 -18.05 9.88
N TYR A 56 12.63 -17.02 10.00
CA TYR A 56 11.85 -16.76 11.19
C TYR A 56 10.77 -17.82 11.42
N VAL A 57 10.75 -18.37 12.63
CA VAL A 57 9.77 -19.37 13.08
C VAL A 57 8.85 -18.72 14.12
N PRO A 58 7.56 -18.51 13.79
CA PRO A 58 6.60 -17.95 14.74
C PRO A 58 6.48 -18.79 16.01
N GLN A 59 6.47 -18.12 17.15
CA GLN A 59 6.22 -18.66 18.47
C GLN A 59 4.75 -18.49 18.87
N LYS A 60 4.27 -19.41 19.71
CA LYS A 60 2.92 -19.32 20.25
C LYS A 60 2.79 -18.06 21.11
N GLY A 61 1.78 -17.24 20.81
CA GLY A 61 1.48 -16.01 21.54
C GLY A 61 2.03 -14.74 20.87
N GLU A 62 2.78 -14.87 19.77
CA GLU A 62 3.15 -13.72 18.95
C GLU A 62 1.96 -13.20 18.14
N LEU A 63 1.95 -11.89 17.89
CA LEU A 63 0.89 -11.22 17.14
C LEU A 63 1.47 -10.56 15.89
N PHE A 64 0.95 -10.95 14.73
CA PHE A 64 1.37 -10.38 13.45
C PHE A 64 0.40 -9.30 13.00
N GLN A 65 0.92 -8.08 12.84
CA GLN A 65 0.17 -7.02 12.17
C GLN A 65 0.48 -7.03 10.68
N VAL A 66 -0.48 -7.50 9.88
CA VAL A 66 -0.37 -7.49 8.42
C VAL A 66 -1.23 -6.36 7.86
N SER A 67 -0.60 -5.42 7.14
CA SER A 67 -1.34 -4.35 6.47
C SER A 67 -0.65 -3.96 5.16
N MET A 68 -1.45 -3.65 4.15
CA MET A 68 -0.94 -3.02 2.92
C MET A 68 -1.09 -1.49 2.93
N ASN A 69 -1.83 -0.94 3.90
CA ASN A 69 -2.03 0.50 4.10
C ASN A 69 -2.33 0.83 5.57
N ARG A 70 -1.88 2.02 6.01
CA ARG A 70 -2.16 2.83 7.22
C ARG A 70 -3.05 2.24 8.36
N LEU A 71 -2.76 1.04 8.85
CA LEU A 71 -3.39 0.53 10.08
C LEU A 71 -2.42 0.47 11.28
N ARG A 72 -1.20 1.01 11.12
CA ARG A 72 -0.10 0.96 12.12
C ARG A 72 -0.50 1.45 13.52
N THR A 73 -1.50 2.31 13.62
CA THR A 73 -1.62 3.15 14.80
C THR A 73 -2.35 2.52 15.98
N VAL A 74 -3.56 2.00 15.79
CA VAL A 74 -4.41 1.62 16.94
C VAL A 74 -3.85 0.39 17.65
N LEU A 75 -3.32 -0.56 16.86
CA LEU A 75 -2.75 -1.80 17.37
C LEU A 75 -1.41 -1.56 18.09
N GLY A 76 -0.52 -0.73 17.54
CA GLY A 76 0.75 -0.39 18.18
C GLY A 76 0.55 0.27 19.55
N VAL A 77 -0.35 1.27 19.63
CA VAL A 77 -0.67 1.94 20.89
C VAL A 77 -1.32 0.99 21.89
N LEU A 78 -2.25 0.12 21.46
CA LEU A 78 -2.87 -0.88 22.33
C LEU A 78 -1.84 -1.88 22.87
N ILE A 79 -0.93 -2.38 22.03
CA ILE A 79 0.12 -3.34 22.41
C ILE A 79 1.13 -2.70 23.37
N GLU A 80 1.60 -1.48 23.08
CA GLU A 80 2.52 -0.71 23.94
C GLU A 80 1.89 -0.41 25.31
N THR A 81 0.59 -0.09 25.34
CA THR A 81 -0.16 0.19 26.57
C THR A 81 -0.46 -1.09 27.37
N THR A 82 -0.51 -2.26 26.71
CA THR A 82 -0.88 -3.55 27.33
C THR A 82 0.30 -4.50 27.57
N GLY A 83 1.53 -4.09 27.22
CA GLY A 83 2.77 -4.83 27.45
C GLY A 83 2.94 -6.10 26.61
N GLY A 84 2.29 -6.19 25.44
CA GLY A 84 2.37 -7.34 24.54
C GLY A 84 3.69 -7.41 23.74
N MET A 85 4.22 -8.62 23.53
CA MET A 85 5.47 -8.86 22.79
C MET A 85 5.25 -9.21 21.30
N ALA A 86 6.23 -8.77 20.51
CA ALA A 86 6.54 -9.07 19.11
C ALA A 86 5.51 -8.63 18.06
N VAL A 87 5.85 -7.56 17.33
CA VAL A 87 5.18 -7.15 16.09
C VAL A 87 6.17 -7.36 14.93
N GLY A 88 5.90 -8.35 14.09
CA GLY A 88 6.46 -8.37 12.74
C GLY A 88 5.75 -7.31 11.91
N GLU A 89 6.28 -6.08 11.87
CA GLU A 89 5.70 -4.99 11.08
C GLU A 89 6.11 -5.12 9.61
N VAL A 90 5.18 -5.47 8.72
CA VAL A 90 5.36 -5.18 7.29
C VAL A 90 4.86 -3.76 7.04
N PHE A 91 5.77 -2.79 7.20
CA PHE A 91 5.50 -1.37 7.06
C PHE A 91 5.32 -0.97 5.58
N LEU A 92 4.09 -0.79 5.11
CA LEU A 92 3.80 -0.21 3.80
C LEU A 92 2.96 1.08 3.94
N PRO A 93 3.58 2.27 3.92
CA PRO A 93 2.84 3.53 4.02
C PRO A 93 2.20 3.89 2.67
N GLY A 94 0.87 4.04 2.67
CA GLY A 94 0.03 4.69 1.67
C GLY A 94 0.75 5.19 0.40
N ILE A 95 0.98 4.24 -0.51
CA ILE A 95 1.96 4.34 -1.60
C ILE A 95 1.54 5.39 -2.64
N ALA A 96 0.24 5.63 -2.83
CA ALA A 96 -0.23 6.43 -3.96
C ALA A 96 0.17 7.91 -3.98
N LEU A 97 0.31 8.54 -2.82
CA LEU A 97 0.51 9.99 -2.75
C LEU A 97 1.92 10.39 -2.31
N ARG A 98 2.67 9.47 -1.70
CA ARG A 98 4.01 9.75 -1.17
C ARG A 98 5.13 9.41 -2.13
N VAL A 99 4.84 8.62 -3.17
CA VAL A 99 5.82 8.31 -4.24
C VAL A 99 6.30 9.55 -4.99
N LYS A 100 5.47 10.60 -5.06
CA LYS A 100 5.87 11.90 -5.65
C LYS A 100 6.63 12.79 -4.69
N GLU A 101 6.45 12.58 -3.39
CA GLU A 101 7.01 13.42 -2.34
C GLU A 101 8.41 12.95 -1.93
N LEU A 102 8.68 11.64 -1.94
CA LEU A 102 9.96 11.04 -1.54
C LEU A 102 10.84 10.71 -2.75
N SER A 103 12.07 11.23 -2.77
CA SER A 103 13.01 11.06 -3.90
C SER A 103 13.43 9.61 -4.14
N VAL A 104 13.28 8.75 -3.14
CA VAL A 104 13.64 7.33 -3.23
C VAL A 104 12.85 6.59 -4.32
N TYR A 105 11.67 7.09 -4.69
CA TYR A 105 10.82 6.50 -5.73
C TYR A 105 11.08 7.05 -7.13
N ARG A 106 11.94 8.07 -7.30
CA ARG A 106 12.30 8.63 -8.61
C ARG A 106 11.08 8.93 -9.51
N PHE A 107 10.01 9.45 -8.90
CA PHE A 107 8.70 9.66 -9.51
C PHE A 107 8.19 11.10 -9.34
N GLU A 108 9.13 12.04 -9.17
CA GLU A 108 8.88 13.45 -8.88
C GLU A 108 7.98 14.13 -9.92
N ASP A 109 8.17 13.76 -11.18
CA ASP A 109 7.49 14.32 -12.36
C ASP A 109 6.34 13.42 -12.87
N GLY A 110 6.11 12.28 -12.21
CA GLY A 110 5.05 11.35 -12.57
C GLY A 110 3.66 11.93 -12.33
N THR A 111 2.69 11.61 -13.19
CA THR A 111 1.30 12.02 -12.99
C THR A 111 0.55 11.01 -12.10
N PHE A 112 -0.62 11.41 -11.59
CA PHE A 112 -1.51 10.45 -10.93
C PHE A 112 -1.95 9.34 -11.89
N ASP A 113 -2.11 9.64 -13.18
CA ASP A 113 -2.49 8.65 -14.18
C ASP A 113 -1.40 7.60 -14.39
N ASP A 114 -0.13 8.02 -14.39
CA ASP A 114 1.01 7.11 -14.48
C ASP A 114 1.10 6.21 -13.25
N PHE A 115 0.89 6.78 -12.06
CA PHE A 115 0.83 6.01 -10.82
C PHE A 115 -0.32 5.00 -10.87
N LEU A 116 -1.51 5.43 -11.34
CA LEU A 116 -2.68 4.58 -11.42
C LEU A 116 -2.41 3.36 -12.29
N GLU A 117 -1.82 3.51 -13.48
CA GLU A 117 -1.51 2.34 -14.32
C GLU A 117 -0.55 1.39 -13.63
N ALA A 118 0.54 1.91 -13.05
CA ALA A 118 1.49 1.08 -12.31
C ALA A 118 0.79 0.35 -11.14
N PHE A 119 -0.16 0.99 -10.45
CA PHE A 119 -0.97 0.37 -9.41
C PHE A 119 -1.87 -0.74 -9.95
N LEU A 120 -2.59 -0.50 -11.04
CA LEU A 120 -3.52 -1.48 -11.64
C LEU A 120 -2.77 -2.71 -12.18
N ASP A 121 -1.54 -2.52 -12.66
CA ASP A 121 -0.67 -3.59 -13.13
C ASP A 121 0.07 -4.32 -11.98
N GLY A 122 0.03 -3.78 -10.75
CA GLY A 122 0.76 -4.33 -9.60
C GLY A 122 2.26 -4.04 -9.62
N ASP A 123 2.69 -3.05 -10.40
CA ASP A 123 4.08 -2.72 -10.73
C ASP A 123 4.62 -1.57 -9.85
N LEU A 124 4.44 -1.71 -8.53
CA LEU A 124 4.85 -0.70 -7.53
C LEU A 124 5.93 -1.17 -6.56
N GLY A 125 6.43 -2.41 -6.69
CA GLY A 125 7.40 -2.97 -5.74
C GLY A 125 6.80 -3.45 -4.42
N TYR A 126 5.47 -3.55 -4.32
CA TYR A 126 4.75 -4.00 -3.12
C TYR A 126 3.90 -5.25 -3.37
N GLY A 127 3.96 -5.80 -4.59
CA GLY A 127 3.04 -6.83 -5.05
C GLY A 127 1.69 -6.28 -5.49
N ASP A 128 0.82 -7.19 -5.92
CA ASP A 128 -0.53 -6.87 -6.39
C ASP A 128 -1.45 -6.61 -5.18
N TYR A 129 -1.97 -5.38 -5.09
CA TYR A 129 -2.86 -4.95 -4.01
C TYR A 129 -4.13 -5.79 -3.92
N PHE A 130 -4.79 -6.05 -5.06
CA PHE A 130 -6.05 -6.79 -5.09
C PHE A 130 -5.83 -8.23 -4.65
N LYS A 131 -4.72 -8.86 -5.08
CA LYS A 131 -4.36 -10.21 -4.62
C LYS A 131 -4.18 -10.25 -3.10
N HIS A 132 -3.48 -9.27 -2.52
CA HIS A 132 -3.29 -9.21 -1.07
C HIS A 132 -4.63 -9.08 -0.32
N VAL A 133 -5.50 -8.18 -0.78
CA VAL A 133 -6.82 -7.97 -0.16
C VAL A 133 -7.69 -9.22 -0.25
N VAL A 134 -7.74 -9.88 -1.41
CA VAL A 134 -8.52 -11.11 -1.60
C VAL A 134 -8.01 -12.24 -0.70
N VAL A 135 -6.68 -12.42 -0.60
CA VAL A 135 -6.09 -13.45 0.28
C VAL A 135 -6.41 -13.15 1.75
N GLY A 136 -6.17 -11.92 2.21
CA GLY A 136 -6.49 -11.54 3.60
C GLY A 136 -7.98 -11.72 3.93
N TYR A 137 -8.86 -11.32 3.01
CA TYR A 137 -10.31 -11.48 3.17
C TYR A 137 -10.75 -12.95 3.18
N SER A 138 -10.09 -13.83 2.43
CA SER A 138 -10.39 -15.27 2.44
C SER A 138 -10.12 -15.92 3.79
N LEU A 139 -9.22 -15.35 4.59
CA LEU A 139 -8.82 -15.82 5.92
C LEU A 139 -9.59 -15.14 7.06
N LYS A 140 -10.51 -14.20 6.77
CA LYS A 140 -11.17 -13.36 7.79
C LYS A 140 -11.92 -14.13 8.88
N ASN A 141 -12.33 -15.37 8.59
CA ASN A 141 -13.10 -16.22 9.51
C ASN A 141 -12.22 -17.20 10.28
N GLU A 142 -10.89 -17.19 10.06
CA GLU A 142 -9.97 -18.01 10.83
C GLU A 142 -9.93 -17.52 12.29
N PRO A 143 -9.91 -18.43 13.28
CA PRO A 143 -10.03 -18.09 14.70
C PRO A 143 -8.88 -17.21 15.22
N ASN A 144 -7.74 -17.22 14.53
CA ASN A 144 -6.55 -16.43 14.83
C ASN A 144 -6.38 -15.23 13.88
N MET A 145 -7.44 -14.82 13.19
CA MET A 145 -7.44 -13.64 12.32
C MET A 145 -8.40 -12.57 12.87
N PHE A 146 -7.86 -11.39 13.17
CA PHE A 146 -8.67 -10.19 13.38
C PHE A 146 -8.67 -9.36 12.11
N PHE A 147 -9.78 -9.40 11.39
CA PHE A 147 -9.96 -8.65 10.16
C PHE A 147 -10.77 -7.37 10.43
N VAL A 148 -10.22 -6.22 10.00
CA VAL A 148 -10.91 -4.92 10.08
C VAL A 148 -10.53 -4.06 8.89
N THR A 149 -11.49 -3.33 8.34
CA THR A 149 -11.26 -2.31 7.31
C THR A 149 -10.97 -0.95 7.92
N TYR A 150 -10.33 -0.05 7.15
CA TYR A 150 -10.09 1.31 7.61
C TYR A 150 -11.40 2.08 7.83
N GLU A 151 -12.39 1.83 6.98
CA GLU A 151 -13.72 2.44 7.05
C GLU A 151 -14.47 2.04 8.32
N GLU A 152 -14.46 0.75 8.68
CA GLU A 152 -15.04 0.25 9.93
C GLU A 152 -14.32 0.84 11.15
N LEU A 153 -12.99 0.82 11.13
CA LEU A 153 -12.18 1.40 12.21
C LEU A 153 -12.50 2.89 12.40
N LYS A 154 -12.68 3.65 11.33
CA LYS A 154 -13.01 5.08 11.42
C LYS A 154 -14.46 5.33 11.83
N LYS A 155 -15.38 4.42 11.48
CA LYS A 155 -16.79 4.52 11.85
C LYS A 155 -17.01 4.28 13.34
N ASP A 156 -16.31 3.30 13.91
CA ASP A 156 -16.37 3.00 15.34
C ASP A 156 -14.99 2.60 15.89
N THR A 157 -14.13 3.60 16.12
CA THR A 157 -12.79 3.39 16.67
C THR A 157 -12.87 2.73 18.05
N ARG A 158 -13.80 3.18 18.90
CA ARG A 158 -13.91 2.74 20.29
C ARG A 158 -14.32 1.26 20.35
N GLY A 159 -15.39 0.88 19.65
CA GLY A 159 -15.82 -0.52 19.58
C GLY A 159 -14.76 -1.42 18.95
N THR A 160 -14.05 -0.93 17.93
CA THR A 160 -12.94 -1.68 17.32
C THR A 160 -11.80 -1.92 18.32
N VAL A 161 -11.42 -0.93 19.12
CA VAL A 161 -10.39 -1.07 20.17
C VAL A 161 -10.79 -2.13 21.20
N LEU A 162 -12.03 -2.12 21.66
CA LEU A 162 -12.53 -3.10 22.64
C LEU A 162 -12.55 -4.52 22.07
N THR A 163 -13.05 -4.66 20.84
CA THR A 163 -13.10 -5.95 20.13
C THR A 163 -11.69 -6.51 19.90
N LEU A 164 -10.77 -5.65 19.47
CA LEU A 164 -9.37 -6.02 19.29
C LEU A 164 -8.71 -6.44 20.62
N ALA A 165 -8.97 -5.72 21.71
CA ALA A 165 -8.44 -6.08 23.02
C ALA A 165 -8.91 -7.48 23.45
N ARG A 166 -10.20 -7.80 23.29
CA ARG A 166 -10.75 -9.15 23.53
C ARG A 166 -10.10 -10.21 22.64
N PHE A 167 -9.91 -9.90 21.35
CA PHE A 167 -9.25 -10.79 20.39
C PHE A 167 -7.81 -11.14 20.83
N ILE A 168 -7.04 -10.15 21.31
CA ILE A 168 -5.68 -10.39 21.80
C ILE A 168 -5.72 -11.26 23.07
N ALA A 169 -6.54 -10.90 24.04
CA ALA A 169 -6.87 -11.74 25.20
C ALA A 169 -8.08 -11.20 25.97
N GLU A 170 -8.94 -12.10 26.46
CA GLU A 170 -10.12 -11.77 27.28
C GLU A 170 -9.82 -10.75 28.39
N ARG A 171 -8.69 -10.94 29.10
CA ARG A 171 -8.25 -10.06 30.19
C ARG A 171 -8.08 -8.59 29.78
N TYR A 172 -7.71 -8.32 28.52
CA TYR A 172 -7.53 -6.96 28.02
C TYR A 172 -8.88 -6.33 27.69
N GLY A 173 -9.81 -7.12 27.14
CA GLY A 173 -11.21 -6.72 27.00
C GLY A 173 -11.82 -6.32 28.33
N ASP A 174 -11.74 -7.22 29.32
CA ASP A 174 -12.26 -6.95 30.66
C ASP A 174 -11.61 -5.71 31.29
N MET A 175 -10.30 -5.54 31.15
CA MET A 175 -9.58 -4.37 31.66
C MET A 175 -10.11 -3.04 31.08
N LEU A 176 -10.43 -3.03 29.78
CA LEU A 176 -10.90 -1.83 29.09
C LEU A 176 -12.40 -1.57 29.24
N GLU A 177 -13.21 -2.63 29.33
CA GLU A 177 -14.68 -2.55 29.41
C GLU A 177 -15.20 -2.39 30.83
N ASN A 178 -14.46 -2.86 31.85
CA ASN A 178 -14.90 -2.73 33.24
C ASN A 178 -15.17 -1.25 33.56
N ASP A 179 -16.39 -0.94 33.98
CA ASP A 179 -16.96 0.39 34.32
C ASP A 179 -16.22 1.16 35.44
N ARG A 180 -15.04 0.69 35.87
CA ARG A 180 -14.14 1.50 36.67
C ARG A 180 -13.66 2.64 35.78
N LYS A 181 -13.68 3.87 36.33
CA LYS A 181 -13.23 5.10 35.65
C LYS A 181 -11.85 4.97 34.98
N ASP A 182 -11.02 4.02 35.40
CA ASP A 182 -9.68 3.81 34.86
C ASP A 182 -9.69 3.08 33.50
N GLY A 183 -10.59 2.12 33.28
CA GLY A 183 -10.71 1.41 31.99
C GLY A 183 -11.16 2.34 30.87
N GLN A 184 -12.20 3.16 31.13
CA GLN A 184 -12.65 4.16 30.17
C GLN A 184 -11.58 5.20 29.83
N LYS A 185 -10.82 5.69 30.83
CA LYS A 185 -9.68 6.60 30.60
C LYS A 185 -8.60 5.98 29.73
N LEU A 186 -8.31 4.68 29.90
CA LEU A 186 -7.34 3.98 29.06
C LEU A 186 -7.82 3.90 27.61
N VAL A 187 -9.10 3.59 27.39
CA VAL A 187 -9.69 3.58 26.04
C VAL A 187 -9.62 4.97 25.42
N ASP A 188 -9.98 6.02 26.17
CA ASP A 188 -9.90 7.41 25.68
C ASP A 188 -8.45 7.79 25.34
N LEU A 189 -7.49 7.41 26.18
CA LEU A 189 -6.07 7.64 25.91
C LEU A 189 -5.59 6.90 24.65
N ILE A 190 -6.01 5.66 24.44
CA ILE A 190 -5.69 4.90 23.22
C ILE A 190 -6.27 5.60 22.00
N ILE A 191 -7.52 6.04 22.05
CA ILE A 191 -8.17 6.76 20.95
C ILE A 191 -7.47 8.09 20.68
N GLU A 192 -7.14 8.86 21.71
CA GLU A 192 -6.42 10.14 21.60
C GLU A 192 -5.03 9.94 20.97
N ARG A 193 -4.25 8.99 21.49
CA ARG A 193 -2.90 8.67 20.98
C ARG A 193 -2.94 8.11 19.56
N SER A 194 -4.02 7.42 19.20
CA SER A 194 -4.19 6.87 17.86
C SER A 194 -4.86 7.82 16.86
N ALA A 195 -5.26 9.01 17.30
CA ALA A 195 -5.88 10.01 16.44
C ALA A 195 -4.89 10.47 15.34
N PRO A 196 -5.38 10.81 14.13
CA PRO A 196 -4.52 11.26 13.04
C PRO A 196 -3.60 12.42 13.40
N ASP A 197 -4.10 13.37 14.20
CA ASP A 197 -3.34 14.56 14.61
C ASP A 197 -2.13 14.15 15.46
N SER A 198 -2.34 13.32 16.48
CA SER A 198 -1.28 12.75 17.32
C SER A 198 -0.27 11.96 16.49
N MET A 199 -0.74 11.19 15.51
CA MET A 199 0.13 10.38 14.66
C MET A 199 0.93 11.14 13.64
N ARG A 200 0.57 12.39 13.31
CA ARG A 200 1.39 13.20 12.40
C ARG A 200 2.78 13.42 12.96
N ASP A 201 2.92 13.52 14.27
CA ASP A 201 4.20 13.76 14.92
C ASP A 201 4.95 12.46 15.28
N ILE A 202 4.26 11.33 15.29
CA ILE A 202 4.85 10.01 15.57
C ILE A 202 5.33 9.32 14.28
N LEU A 203 4.55 9.38 13.20
CA LEU A 203 4.88 8.70 11.93
C LEU A 203 5.71 9.60 11.01
N VAL A 204 6.88 10.03 11.49
CA VAL A 204 7.78 10.94 10.79
C VAL A 204 9.04 10.20 10.33
N LEU A 205 9.39 10.30 9.05
CA LEU A 205 10.74 9.97 8.59
C LEU A 205 11.67 11.13 8.91
N ASN A 206 12.84 10.81 9.48
CA ASN A 206 13.87 11.79 9.76
C ASN A 206 15.11 11.52 8.90
N PHE A 207 15.40 12.43 7.97
CA PHE A 207 16.55 12.34 7.07
C PHE A 207 17.85 12.89 7.70
N ALA A 208 17.79 13.52 8.88
CA ALA A 208 18.93 14.14 9.55
C ALA A 208 19.90 13.14 10.20
N GLY A 209 19.48 11.87 10.36
CA GLY A 209 20.35 10.79 10.83
C GLY A 209 20.68 10.84 12.32
N HIS A 210 19.73 11.26 13.18
CA HIS A 210 19.84 10.96 14.61
C HIS A 210 19.44 9.49 14.80
N GLU A 211 20.45 8.66 15.09
CA GLU A 211 20.37 7.20 15.16
C GLU A 211 19.26 6.72 16.09
N ASN A 212 18.40 5.82 15.60
CA ASN A 212 17.82 4.73 16.39
C ASN A 212 17.12 3.63 15.56
N THR A 213 16.89 3.79 14.25
CA THR A 213 16.26 2.73 13.43
C THR A 213 17.03 2.39 12.14
N GLU A 214 16.89 1.15 11.66
CA GLU A 214 17.47 0.69 10.37
C GLU A 214 16.90 1.45 9.17
N VAL A 215 15.68 1.97 9.31
CA VAL A 215 15.06 2.85 8.31
C VAL A 215 15.85 4.14 8.17
N ASP A 216 16.25 4.78 9.27
CA ASP A 216 17.04 6.02 9.24
C ASP A 216 18.41 5.81 8.56
N GLN A 217 19.05 4.67 8.82
CA GLN A 217 20.30 4.30 8.16
C GLN A 217 20.10 4.12 6.65
N SER A 218 19.01 3.46 6.25
CA SER A 218 18.65 3.26 4.84
C SER A 218 18.35 4.59 4.15
N LEU A 219 17.61 5.49 4.80
CA LEU A 219 17.33 6.84 4.29
C LEU A 219 18.60 7.63 4.05
N LYS A 220 19.53 7.62 5.00
CA LYS A 220 20.83 8.30 4.88
C LYS A 220 21.68 7.71 3.76
N LYS A 221 21.79 6.37 3.71
CA LYS A 221 22.55 5.66 2.67
C LYS A 221 22.03 5.94 1.27
N LEU A 222 20.72 6.03 1.11
CA LEU A 222 20.05 6.30 -0.17
C LEU A 222 19.93 7.80 -0.47
N ASN A 223 20.42 8.68 0.42
CA ASN A 223 20.31 10.13 0.32
C ASN A 223 18.88 10.60 0.03
N VAL A 224 17.92 10.04 0.77
CA VAL A 224 16.49 10.31 0.57
C VAL A 224 16.15 11.72 1.04
N SER A 225 15.33 12.40 0.25
CA SER A 225 14.79 13.71 0.55
C SER A 225 13.29 13.75 0.28
N SER A 226 12.63 14.79 0.79
CA SER A 226 11.20 15.02 0.62
C SER A 226 10.93 16.39 0.00
N LYS A 227 9.93 16.47 -0.89
CA LYS A 227 9.36 17.74 -1.39
C LYS A 227 8.51 18.47 -0.34
N VAL A 228 8.06 17.76 0.69
CA VAL A 228 7.17 18.26 1.75
C VAL A 228 7.88 18.19 3.09
N ALA A 229 8.00 19.32 3.77
CA ALA A 229 8.53 19.43 5.12
C ALA A 229 7.45 19.13 6.17
N HIS A 230 7.85 18.53 7.29
CA HIS A 230 7.00 18.38 8.48
C HIS A 230 7.43 19.38 9.56
N GLY A 231 6.48 20.10 10.17
CA GLY A 231 6.79 21.08 11.21
C GLY A 231 7.73 22.22 10.77
N GLY A 232 7.85 22.47 9.46
CA GLY A 232 8.80 23.44 8.90
C GLY A 232 10.23 22.90 8.72
N ASP A 233 10.51 21.67 9.11
CA ASP A 233 11.80 21.01 8.89
C ASP A 233 11.77 20.15 7.61
N SER A 234 12.58 20.53 6.62
CA SER A 234 12.72 19.79 5.35
C SER A 234 13.38 18.42 5.51
N LYS A 235 13.99 18.16 6.67
CA LYS A 235 14.55 16.85 7.02
C LYS A 235 13.51 15.90 7.62
N CYS A 236 12.30 16.39 7.90
CA CYS A 236 11.24 15.61 8.51
C CYS A 236 10.08 15.43 7.52
N HIS A 237 9.49 14.24 7.48
CA HIS A 237 8.37 13.93 6.58
C HIS A 237 7.32 13.04 7.26
N SER A 238 6.13 13.59 7.56
CA SER A 238 5.06 12.88 8.27
C SER A 238 4.15 12.09 7.33
N PHE A 239 4.08 10.77 7.46
CA PHE A 239 3.24 9.91 6.59
C PHE A 239 1.74 10.21 6.68
N VAL A 240 1.27 10.84 7.75
CA VAL A 240 -0.15 11.15 7.93
C VAL A 240 -0.50 12.41 7.14
N ARG A 241 -1.43 12.27 6.19
CA ARG A 241 -1.97 13.35 5.34
C ARG A 241 -3.31 13.84 5.87
N LYS A 242 -4.42 13.42 5.24
CA LYS A 242 -5.79 13.79 5.64
C LYS A 242 -6.46 12.78 6.59
N ALA A 243 -6.16 11.49 6.45
CA ALA A 243 -6.74 10.40 7.27
C ALA A 243 -8.29 10.42 7.28
N GLU A 244 -8.86 10.47 6.09
CA GLU A 244 -10.30 10.54 5.83
C GLU A 244 -10.73 9.43 4.87
N VAL A 245 -11.99 8.99 4.99
CA VAL A 245 -12.62 8.07 4.04
C VAL A 245 -13.15 8.89 2.86
N GLY A 246 -12.96 8.41 1.64
CA GLY A 246 -13.51 9.05 0.44
C GLY A 246 -12.62 10.13 -0.20
N GLY A 247 -11.41 10.37 0.30
CA GLY A 247 -10.48 11.36 -0.28
C GLY A 247 -10.03 11.03 -1.71
N TRP A 248 -10.31 9.84 -2.23
CA TRP A 248 -10.05 9.45 -3.62
C TRP A 248 -10.83 10.32 -4.63
N LYS A 249 -11.99 10.87 -4.25
CA LYS A 249 -12.85 11.69 -5.11
C LYS A 249 -12.15 12.96 -5.62
N GLU A 250 -11.15 13.44 -4.91
CA GLU A 250 -10.36 14.62 -5.30
C GLU A 250 -9.36 14.31 -6.44
N TYR A 251 -9.07 13.03 -6.69
CA TYR A 251 -7.99 12.61 -7.60
C TYR A 251 -8.48 11.92 -8.86
N PHE A 252 -9.52 11.10 -8.73
CA PHE A 252 -10.00 10.30 -9.86
C PHE A 252 -10.86 11.13 -10.81
N SER A 253 -10.41 11.25 -12.06
CA SER A 253 -11.33 11.56 -13.16
C SER A 253 -12.28 10.37 -13.43
N PRO A 254 -13.46 10.60 -14.06
CA PRO A 254 -14.38 9.51 -14.40
C PRO A 254 -13.75 8.39 -15.24
N ASN A 255 -12.85 8.74 -16.17
CA ASN A 255 -12.12 7.76 -16.99
C ASN A 255 -11.16 6.91 -16.16
N GLN A 256 -10.40 7.53 -15.25
CA GLN A 256 -9.50 6.82 -14.34
C GLN A 256 -10.28 5.89 -13.42
N LEU A 257 -11.41 6.37 -12.89
CA LEU A 257 -12.27 5.58 -12.03
C LEU A 257 -12.83 4.37 -12.79
N ARG A 258 -13.27 4.53 -14.04
CA ARG A 258 -13.73 3.41 -14.87
C ARG A 258 -12.67 2.31 -15.02
N ARG A 259 -11.40 2.67 -15.24
CA ARG A 259 -10.31 1.66 -15.30
C ARG A 259 -10.07 0.99 -13.96
N MET A 260 -10.12 1.75 -12.87
CA MET A 260 -10.03 1.18 -11.51
C MET A 260 -11.16 0.19 -11.26
N GLU A 261 -12.40 0.57 -11.55
CA GLU A 261 -13.59 -0.29 -11.38
C GLU A 261 -13.50 -1.56 -12.23
N ALA A 262 -13.09 -1.45 -13.49
CA ALA A 262 -12.90 -2.61 -14.37
C ALA A 262 -11.81 -3.56 -13.85
N THR A 263 -10.69 -3.01 -13.37
CA THR A 263 -9.62 -3.81 -12.78
C THR A 263 -10.05 -4.45 -11.46
N ILE A 264 -10.79 -3.75 -10.62
CA ILE A 264 -11.39 -4.30 -9.39
C ILE A 264 -12.23 -5.52 -9.75
N ALA A 265 -13.22 -5.36 -10.65
CA ALA A 265 -14.11 -6.44 -11.06
C ALA A 265 -13.34 -7.66 -11.61
N LYS A 266 -12.27 -7.41 -12.38
CA LYS A 266 -11.40 -8.46 -12.92
C LYS A 266 -10.57 -9.16 -11.85
N LYS A 267 -9.92 -8.40 -10.96
CA LYS A 267 -8.91 -8.90 -10.01
C LYS A 267 -9.54 -9.52 -8.76
N THR A 268 -10.78 -9.15 -8.42
CA THR A 268 -11.54 -9.77 -7.32
C THR A 268 -12.59 -10.76 -7.80
N HIS A 269 -12.57 -11.12 -9.09
CA HIS A 269 -13.46 -12.14 -9.63
C HIS A 269 -13.37 -13.44 -8.85
N GLY A 270 -14.52 -14.04 -8.53
CA GLY A 270 -14.60 -15.25 -7.71
C GLY A 270 -14.56 -15.00 -6.20
N SER A 271 -14.53 -13.74 -5.75
CA SER A 271 -14.64 -13.35 -4.34
C SER A 271 -15.76 -12.31 -4.16
N ASP A 272 -16.42 -12.36 -3.00
CA ASP A 272 -17.39 -11.37 -2.53
C ASP A 272 -16.73 -10.25 -1.68
N VAL A 273 -15.40 -10.10 -1.72
CA VAL A 273 -14.67 -9.09 -0.93
C VAL A 273 -15.18 -7.66 -1.14
N MET A 274 -15.72 -7.35 -2.32
CA MET A 274 -16.24 -6.01 -2.61
C MET A 274 -17.59 -5.72 -1.91
N THR A 275 -18.22 -6.71 -1.27
CA THR A 275 -19.39 -6.52 -0.41
C THR A 275 -19.05 -5.77 0.89
N LEU A 276 -17.76 -5.62 1.23
CA LEU A 276 -17.30 -4.81 2.37
C LEU A 276 -17.61 -3.31 2.22
N TRP A 277 -17.73 -2.80 0.99
CA TRP A 277 -17.83 -1.36 0.74
C TRP A 277 -19.02 -0.94 -0.15
N PRO A 278 -20.26 -1.41 0.12
CA PRO A 278 -21.38 -1.27 -0.81
C PRO A 278 -21.65 0.19 -1.18
N ASP A 279 -21.61 1.11 -0.21
CA ASP A 279 -21.86 2.54 -0.42
C ASP A 279 -20.78 3.20 -1.31
N ILE A 280 -19.50 2.84 -1.09
CA ILE A 280 -18.37 3.37 -1.86
C ILE A 280 -18.43 2.84 -3.30
N ARG A 281 -18.76 1.56 -3.48
CA ARG A 281 -18.95 0.96 -4.82
C ARG A 281 -20.06 1.67 -5.57
N HIS A 282 -21.22 1.84 -4.94
CA HIS A 282 -22.37 2.50 -5.54
C HIS A 282 -22.04 3.96 -5.92
N GLU A 283 -21.32 4.69 -5.07
CA GLU A 283 -20.87 6.04 -5.39
C GLU A 283 -19.89 6.07 -6.57
N ALA A 284 -18.89 5.17 -6.60
CA ALA A 284 -17.93 5.11 -7.68
C ALA A 284 -18.60 4.82 -9.04
N LEU A 285 -19.51 3.85 -9.07
CA LEU A 285 -20.25 3.50 -10.29
C LEU A 285 -21.15 4.63 -10.80
N ARG A 286 -21.77 5.41 -9.91
CA ARG A 286 -22.50 6.63 -10.29
C ARG A 286 -21.59 7.66 -10.96
N ILE A 287 -20.40 7.92 -10.40
CA ILE A 287 -19.43 8.85 -10.99
C ILE A 287 -18.93 8.36 -12.36
N CYS A 288 -18.82 7.05 -12.56
CA CYS A 288 -18.45 6.45 -13.85
C CYS A 288 -19.51 6.61 -14.95
N GLY A 289 -20.71 7.10 -14.64
CA GLY A 289 -21.80 7.31 -15.60
C GLY A 289 -22.90 6.25 -15.57
N GLY A 290 -22.99 5.45 -14.50
CA GLY A 290 -24.05 4.44 -14.30
C GLY A 290 -23.88 3.23 -15.22
N LEU A 291 -23.47 2.09 -14.63
CA LEU A 291 -23.90 0.80 -15.17
C LEU A 291 -25.17 0.47 -14.39
N GLU A 292 -26.32 0.86 -14.94
CA GLU A 292 -27.61 0.21 -14.64
C GLU A 292 -27.64 -1.18 -15.30
#